data_AF-A0A486SYR8-F1
#
_entry.id   AF-A0A486SYR8-F1
#
_cell.length_a   1.000
_cell.length_b   1.000
_cell.length_c   1.000
_cell.angle_alpha   90.00
_cell.angle_beta   90.00
_cell.angle_gamma   90.00
#
_symmetry.space_group_name_H-M   'P 1'
#
loop_
_entity.id
_entity.type
_entity.pdbx_description
1 polymer ?
#
loop_
_entity_poly.entity_id
_entity_poly.type
_entity_poly.pdbx_seq_one_letter_code
_entity_poly.pdbx_strand_id
1 'polypeptide(L)'
;MTDITELAQSLKAAAEKATQGEWWADEVKNEGCYGSGDDCVEGFTSYAIYGSDGQTLFDSLNSDAACISEEYDGEGHVAWDETAQRNAEFIALANPANILALVEALEKAQQRITQMESRTVKLPKLKMLEDYLAEVAIEERKQILVGVKLEFHRVLNAAGIKVEAE
;
A
#
# COMPACT_ATOMS: atom_id res chain seq x y z
N MET A 1 -7.79 5.50 12.87
CA MET A 1 -6.92 5.49 11.68
C MET A 1 -5.79 4.53 12.00
N THR A 2 -5.63 3.47 11.22
CA THR A 2 -4.59 2.44 11.47
C THR A 2 -3.22 3.04 11.19
N ASP A 3 -2.25 2.85 12.09
CA ASP A 3 -0.86 3.20 11.80
C ASP A 3 -0.35 2.30 10.66
N ILE A 4 0.01 2.92 9.54
CA ILE A 4 0.39 2.20 8.31
C ILE A 4 1.69 1.41 8.49
N THR A 5 2.58 1.86 9.38
CA THR A 5 3.86 1.20 9.67
C THR A 5 3.61 -0.07 10.48
N GLU A 6 2.76 0.01 11.51
CA GLU A 6 2.36 -1.15 12.30
C GLU A 6 1.60 -2.18 11.45
N LEU A 7 0.72 -1.70 10.56
CA LEU A 7 0.00 -2.56 9.63
C LEU A 7 0.95 -3.27 8.66
N ALA A 8 1.92 -2.55 8.08
CA ALA A 8 2.89 -3.13 7.16
C ALA A 8 3.72 -4.25 7.82
N GLN A 9 4.20 -4.03 9.05
CA GLN A 9 4.94 -5.05 9.80
C GLN A 9 4.06 -6.26 10.15
N SER A 10 2.81 -6.02 10.53
CA SER A 10 1.85 -7.09 10.83
C SER A 10 1.54 -7.93 9.59
N LEU A 11 1.32 -7.28 8.43
CA LEU A 11 1.07 -7.94 7.16
C LEU A 11 2.28 -8.73 6.67
N LYS A 12 3.50 -8.18 6.81
CA LYS A 12 4.74 -8.88 6.50
C LYS A 12 4.89 -10.15 7.32
N ALA A 13 4.72 -10.05 8.64
CA ALA A 13 4.82 -11.20 9.54
C ALA A 13 3.73 -12.26 9.28
N ALA A 14 2.52 -11.85 8.88
CA ALA A 14 1.45 -12.76 8.48
C ALA A 14 1.78 -13.47 7.15
N ALA A 15 2.26 -12.71 6.16
CA ALA A 15 2.63 -13.25 4.84
C ALA A 15 3.81 -14.23 4.92
N GLU A 16 4.83 -13.97 5.74
CA GLU A 16 5.96 -14.89 5.96
C GLU A 16 5.54 -16.23 6.59
N LYS A 17 4.42 -16.27 7.32
CA LYS A 17 3.89 -17.49 7.98
C LYS A 17 2.87 -18.24 7.14
N ALA A 18 2.23 -17.56 6.20
CA ALA A 18 1.23 -18.14 5.32
C ALA A 18 1.86 -19.15 4.34
N THR A 19 1.02 -19.88 3.59
CA THR A 19 1.50 -20.77 2.53
C THR A 19 2.23 -19.96 1.45
N GLN A 20 3.50 -20.27 1.24
CA GLN A 20 4.34 -19.53 0.31
C GLN A 20 4.02 -19.88 -1.15
N GLY A 21 4.30 -18.94 -2.05
CA GLY A 21 4.07 -19.08 -3.49
C GLY A 21 2.82 -18.33 -3.97
N GLU A 22 2.60 -18.39 -5.28
CA GLU A 22 1.41 -17.81 -5.91
C GLU A 22 0.16 -18.59 -5.51
N TRP A 23 -0.92 -17.85 -5.27
CA TRP A 23 -2.23 -18.42 -5.03
C TRP A 23 -3.14 -18.10 -6.21
N TRP A 24 -4.05 -19.00 -6.53
CA TRP A 24 -5.05 -18.82 -7.58
C TRP A 24 -6.41 -19.33 -7.10
N ALA A 25 -7.48 -18.78 -7.67
CA ALA A 25 -8.85 -19.18 -7.38
C ALA A 25 -9.44 -19.93 -8.56
N ASP A 26 -10.32 -20.89 -8.29
CA ASP A 26 -11.06 -21.61 -9.32
C ASP A 26 -12.39 -22.15 -8.78
N GLU A 27 -13.24 -22.53 -9.71
CA GLU A 27 -14.58 -23.06 -9.47
C GLU A 27 -14.53 -24.47 -8.90
N VAL A 28 -15.43 -24.75 -7.96
CA VAL A 28 -15.63 -26.07 -7.38
C VAL A 28 -17.11 -26.39 -7.38
N LYS A 29 -17.46 -27.56 -7.91
CA LYS A 29 -18.84 -28.04 -7.88
C LYS A 29 -19.25 -28.35 -6.45
N ASN A 30 -20.26 -27.64 -5.96
CA ASN A 30 -20.88 -27.89 -4.66
C ASN A 30 -22.16 -28.69 -4.88
N GLU A 31 -22.41 -29.71 -4.06
CA GLU A 31 -23.64 -30.52 -4.06
C GLU A 31 -24.64 -30.04 -2.98
N GLY A 32 -24.33 -28.95 -2.29
CA GLY A 32 -25.21 -28.32 -1.32
C GLY A 32 -26.49 -27.79 -1.94
N CYS A 33 -27.52 -27.60 -1.11
CA CYS A 33 -28.79 -27.07 -1.55
C CYS A 33 -28.91 -25.57 -1.26
N TYR A 34 -29.58 -24.84 -2.14
CA TYR A 34 -29.86 -23.41 -1.95
C TYR A 34 -31.34 -23.11 -2.24
N GLY A 35 -31.81 -21.93 -1.83
CA GLY A 35 -33.23 -21.58 -1.80
C GLY A 35 -33.86 -21.83 -0.43
N SER A 36 -35.19 -21.88 -0.35
CA SER A 36 -35.90 -22.05 0.92
C SER A 36 -37.14 -22.91 0.76
N GLY A 37 -37.40 -23.75 1.76
CA GLY A 37 -38.59 -24.61 1.78
C GLY A 37 -38.55 -25.73 0.74
N ASP A 38 -39.71 -26.03 0.16
CA ASP A 38 -39.87 -27.12 -0.81
C ASP A 38 -39.26 -26.82 -2.19
N ASP A 39 -38.91 -25.56 -2.46
CA ASP A 39 -38.30 -25.09 -3.72
C ASP A 39 -36.76 -25.13 -3.68
N CYS A 40 -36.19 -25.93 -2.79
CA CYS A 40 -34.74 -26.04 -2.66
C CYS A 40 -34.13 -26.73 -3.89
N VAL A 41 -33.08 -26.14 -4.46
CA VAL A 41 -32.35 -26.68 -5.61
C VAL A 41 -31.01 -27.22 -5.14
N GLU A 42 -30.65 -28.42 -5.63
CA GLU A 42 -29.35 -29.04 -5.37
C GLU A 42 -28.31 -28.56 -6.39
N GLY A 43 -27.13 -28.22 -5.88
CA GLY A 43 -25.95 -27.98 -6.67
C GLY A 43 -25.75 -26.52 -7.08
N PHE A 44 -24.56 -25.98 -6.82
CA PHE A 44 -24.15 -24.66 -7.28
C PHE A 44 -22.62 -24.60 -7.43
N THR A 45 -22.12 -23.63 -8.20
CA THR A 45 -20.69 -23.35 -8.32
C THR A 45 -20.22 -22.59 -7.08
N SER A 46 -19.30 -23.20 -6.34
CA SER A 46 -18.54 -22.58 -5.24
C SER A 46 -17.12 -22.26 -5.70
N TYR A 47 -16.30 -21.68 -4.83
CA TYR A 47 -14.93 -21.29 -5.18
C TYR A 47 -13.92 -21.78 -4.14
N ALA A 48 -12.74 -22.13 -4.62
CA ALA A 48 -11.61 -22.51 -3.78
C ALA A 48 -10.35 -21.76 -4.18
N ILE A 49 -9.45 -21.64 -3.23
CA ILE A 49 -8.13 -21.03 -3.38
C ILE A 49 -7.10 -22.14 -3.29
N TYR A 50 -6.17 -22.14 -4.23
CA TYR A 50 -5.14 -23.15 -4.37
C TYR A 50 -3.76 -22.54 -4.26
N GLY A 51 -2.83 -23.30 -3.70
CA GLY A 51 -1.42 -22.97 -3.68
C GLY A 51 -0.74 -23.25 -5.03
N SER A 52 0.50 -22.82 -5.16
CA SER A 52 1.31 -23.05 -6.37
C SER A 52 1.56 -24.53 -6.67
N ASP A 53 1.39 -25.40 -5.67
CA ASP A 53 1.51 -26.85 -5.78
C ASP A 53 0.17 -27.55 -6.08
N GLY A 54 -0.91 -26.78 -6.24
CA GLY A 54 -2.26 -27.29 -6.49
C GLY A 54 -3.00 -27.78 -5.24
N GLN A 55 -2.44 -27.62 -4.04
CA GLN A 55 -3.17 -27.94 -2.81
C GLN A 55 -4.28 -26.90 -2.57
N THR A 56 -5.47 -27.36 -2.20
CA THR A 56 -6.56 -26.49 -1.73
C THR A 56 -6.19 -25.88 -0.38
N LEU A 57 -6.09 -24.55 -0.34
CA LEU A 57 -5.78 -23.78 0.87
C LEU A 57 -7.05 -23.39 1.62
N PHE A 58 -8.07 -22.98 0.87
CA PHE A 58 -9.39 -22.61 1.38
C PHE A 58 -10.46 -23.01 0.35
N ASP A 59 -11.64 -23.39 0.82
CA ASP A 59 -12.82 -23.56 -0.01
C ASP A 59 -14.01 -22.85 0.62
N SER A 60 -15.00 -22.50 -0.20
CA SER A 60 -16.22 -21.82 0.25
C SER A 60 -17.40 -22.77 0.48
N LEU A 61 -17.19 -24.09 0.47
CA LEU A 61 -18.27 -25.08 0.46
C LEU A 61 -19.20 -24.98 1.68
N ASN A 62 -18.64 -24.56 2.82
CA ASN A 62 -19.35 -24.43 4.10
C ASN A 62 -19.50 -22.97 4.56
N SER A 63 -19.41 -22.00 3.63
CA SER A 63 -19.57 -20.58 3.94
C SER A 63 -21.02 -20.26 4.30
N ASP A 64 -21.25 -19.61 5.45
CA ASP A 64 -22.56 -19.05 5.83
C ASP A 64 -22.82 -17.67 5.20
N ALA A 65 -21.82 -17.11 4.52
CA ALA A 65 -21.92 -15.88 3.75
C ALA A 65 -22.27 -16.12 2.27
N ALA A 66 -22.54 -17.37 1.88
CA ALA A 66 -22.87 -17.74 0.51
C ALA A 66 -24.08 -16.94 0.01
N CYS A 67 -23.94 -16.34 -1.17
CA CYS A 67 -25.02 -15.62 -1.83
C CYS A 67 -25.17 -16.22 -3.23
N ILE A 68 -26.19 -17.07 -3.38
CA ILE A 68 -26.39 -17.79 -4.64
C ILE A 68 -27.10 -16.88 -5.64
N SER A 69 -26.42 -16.65 -6.75
CA SER A 69 -26.96 -15.98 -7.93
C SER A 69 -27.28 -17.04 -8.98
N GLU A 70 -28.38 -16.83 -9.70
CA GLU A 70 -28.91 -17.78 -10.68
C GLU A 70 -29.07 -17.07 -12.03
N GLU A 71 -28.70 -17.77 -13.11
CA GLU A 71 -28.95 -17.34 -14.49
C GLU A 71 -29.51 -18.51 -15.29
N TYR A 72 -30.56 -18.22 -16.07
CA TYR A 72 -31.15 -19.14 -17.02
C TYR A 72 -30.76 -18.66 -18.41
N ASP A 73 -29.75 -19.29 -18.99
CA ASP A 73 -29.34 -19.02 -20.36
C ASP A 73 -30.00 -20.02 -21.33
N GLY A 74 -29.74 -19.85 -22.63
CA GLY A 74 -30.28 -20.75 -23.65
C GLY A 74 -29.69 -22.17 -23.61
N GLU A 75 -28.69 -22.43 -22.77
CA GLU A 75 -27.95 -23.68 -22.65
C GLU A 75 -28.21 -24.42 -21.32
N GLY A 76 -28.77 -23.73 -20.31
CA GLY A 76 -29.18 -24.35 -19.06
C GLY A 76 -29.45 -23.36 -17.92
N HIS A 77 -29.50 -23.93 -16.72
CA HIS A 77 -29.58 -23.18 -15.47
C HIS A 77 -28.21 -23.24 -14.79
N VAL A 78 -27.64 -22.08 -14.50
CA VAL A 78 -26.39 -21.95 -13.75
C VAL A 78 -26.66 -21.21 -12.44
N ALA A 79 -26.11 -21.75 -11.36
CA ALA A 79 -26.18 -21.17 -10.03
C ALA A 79 -24.76 -21.09 -9.45
N TRP A 80 -24.37 -19.95 -8.90
CA TRP A 80 -23.03 -19.75 -8.34
C TRP A 80 -23.06 -18.90 -7.08
N ASP A 81 -22.10 -19.11 -6.19
CA ASP A 81 -21.88 -18.27 -5.02
C ASP A 81 -21.09 -17.01 -5.39
N GLU A 82 -21.82 -15.93 -5.65
CA GLU A 82 -21.26 -14.63 -6.05
C GLU A 82 -20.35 -14.02 -4.95
N THR A 83 -20.65 -14.29 -3.69
CA THR A 83 -19.82 -13.83 -2.58
C THR A 83 -18.49 -14.59 -2.57
N ALA A 84 -18.53 -15.91 -2.72
CA ALA A 84 -17.31 -16.72 -2.77
C ALA A 84 -16.43 -16.36 -3.97
N GLN A 85 -17.02 -16.10 -5.15
CA GLN A 85 -16.27 -15.67 -6.33
C GLN A 85 -15.40 -14.45 -6.02
N ARG A 86 -16.03 -13.36 -5.56
CA ARG A 86 -15.35 -12.10 -5.27
C ARG A 86 -14.31 -12.25 -4.16
N ASN A 87 -14.62 -13.01 -3.11
CA ASN A 87 -13.70 -13.21 -2.01
C ASN A 87 -12.49 -14.07 -2.43
N ALA A 88 -12.70 -15.13 -3.21
CA ALA A 88 -11.64 -16.00 -3.69
C ALA A 88 -10.69 -15.22 -4.62
N GLU A 89 -11.22 -14.42 -5.55
CA GLU A 89 -10.43 -13.54 -6.41
C GLU A 89 -9.60 -12.53 -5.59
N PHE A 90 -10.22 -11.87 -4.61
CA PHE A 90 -9.53 -10.92 -3.75
C PHE A 90 -8.39 -11.57 -2.96
N ILE A 91 -8.64 -12.72 -2.33
CA ILE A 91 -7.63 -13.40 -1.49
C ILE A 91 -6.50 -13.97 -2.36
N ALA A 92 -6.82 -14.56 -3.52
CA ALA A 92 -5.82 -15.07 -4.45
C ALA A 92 -4.91 -13.94 -4.97
N LEU A 93 -5.45 -12.76 -5.24
CA LEU A 93 -4.66 -11.58 -5.59
C LEU A 93 -3.88 -11.03 -4.40
N ALA A 94 -4.47 -10.98 -3.20
CA ALA A 94 -3.84 -10.52 -1.97
C ALA A 94 -2.95 -11.59 -1.30
N ASN A 95 -2.38 -12.50 -2.10
CA ASN A 95 -1.57 -13.61 -1.62
C ASN A 95 -0.28 -13.13 -0.92
N PRO A 96 0.40 -14.02 -0.15
CA PRO A 96 1.59 -13.65 0.60
C PRO A 96 2.70 -13.03 -0.25
N ALA A 97 2.93 -13.51 -1.48
CA ALA A 97 3.95 -12.97 -2.37
C ALA A 97 3.67 -11.51 -2.73
N ASN A 98 2.41 -11.20 -3.11
CA ASN A 98 1.98 -9.84 -3.45
C ASN A 98 2.00 -8.90 -2.24
N ILE A 99 1.62 -9.38 -1.05
CA ILE A 99 1.69 -8.60 0.19
C ILE A 99 3.13 -8.25 0.55
N LEU A 100 4.06 -9.22 0.46
CA LEU A 100 5.48 -8.97 0.73
C LEU A 100 6.07 -7.95 -0.26
N ALA A 101 5.73 -8.06 -1.55
CA ALA A 101 6.19 -7.11 -2.56
C ALA A 101 5.68 -5.68 -2.28
N LEU A 102 4.41 -5.54 -1.89
CA LEU A 102 3.82 -4.24 -1.52
C LEU A 102 4.49 -3.65 -0.27
N VAL A 103 4.73 -4.46 0.77
CA VAL A 103 5.41 -4.00 1.99
C VAL A 103 6.85 -3.59 1.70
N GLU A 104 7.59 -4.36 0.90
CA GLU A 104 8.97 -3.99 0.51
C GLU A 104 9.00 -2.66 -0.24
N ALA A 105 8.06 -2.44 -1.18
CA ALA A 105 7.95 -1.18 -1.90
C ALA A 105 7.63 0.00 -0.95
N LEU A 106 6.75 -0.22 0.04
CA LEU A 106 6.42 0.77 1.06
C LEU A 106 7.62 1.11 1.95
N GLU A 107 8.34 0.11 2.45
CA GLU A 107 9.56 0.30 3.26
C GLU A 107 10.61 1.12 2.49
N LYS A 108 10.84 0.81 1.20
CA LYS A 108 11.75 1.57 0.33
C LYS A 108 11.29 3.02 0.11
N ALA A 109 9.99 3.23 -0.09
CA ALA A 109 9.43 4.58 -0.27
C ALA A 109 9.61 5.43 1.00
N GLN A 110 9.35 4.87 2.17
CA GLN A 110 9.56 5.53 3.46
C GLN A 110 11.03 5.87 3.70
N GLN A 111 11.95 4.93 3.43
CA GLN A 111 13.39 5.19 3.53
C GLN A 111 13.84 6.35 2.62
N ARG A 112 13.31 6.42 1.40
CA ARG A 112 13.61 7.51 0.46
C ARG A 112 13.08 8.85 0.96
N ILE A 113 11.89 8.89 1.55
CA ILE A 113 11.33 10.11 2.16
C ILE A 113 12.24 10.58 3.30
N THR A 114 12.58 9.70 4.25
CA THR A 114 13.48 10.04 5.36
C THR A 114 14.84 10.54 4.86
N GLN A 115 15.41 9.89 3.83
CA GLN A 115 16.66 10.33 3.23
C GLN A 115 16.53 11.74 2.64
N MET A 116 15.46 12.02 1.88
CA MET A 116 15.24 13.36 1.33
C MET A 116 15.03 14.41 2.40
N GLU A 117 14.28 14.10 3.46
CA GLU A 117 14.05 14.98 4.60
C GLU A 117 15.31 15.24 5.42
N SER A 118 16.29 14.33 5.42
CA SER A 118 17.59 14.56 6.09
C SER A 118 18.54 15.44 5.30
N ARG A 119 18.30 15.67 4.00
CA ARG A 119 19.20 16.46 3.16
C ARG A 119 19.20 17.92 3.62
N THR A 120 20.40 18.47 3.70
CA THR A 120 20.65 19.88 3.99
C THR A 120 21.25 20.56 2.75
N VAL A 121 21.12 21.89 2.70
CA VAL A 121 21.80 22.72 1.69
C VAL A 121 22.85 23.61 2.35
N LYS A 122 23.99 23.80 1.68
CA LYS A 122 24.97 24.82 2.03
C LYS A 122 24.61 26.12 1.32
N LEU A 123 24.51 27.21 2.08
CA LEU A 123 24.35 28.52 1.48
C LEU A 123 25.66 28.99 0.85
N PRO A 124 25.62 29.58 -0.35
CA PRO A 124 26.81 30.17 -0.95
C PRO A 124 27.26 31.39 -0.14
N LYS A 125 28.57 31.64 -0.10
CA LYS A 125 29.10 32.90 0.42
C LYS A 125 28.64 34.06 -0.46
N LEU A 126 28.19 35.15 0.14
CA LEU A 126 27.66 36.32 -0.56
C LEU A 126 28.79 37.27 -1.02
N LYS A 127 29.79 36.74 -1.73
CA LYS A 127 31.02 37.47 -2.06
C LYS A 127 30.78 38.79 -2.80
N MET A 128 29.87 38.79 -3.78
CA MET A 128 29.50 40.01 -4.52
C MET A 128 28.91 41.09 -3.60
N LEU A 129 28.12 40.70 -2.60
CA LEU A 129 27.54 41.63 -1.63
C LEU A 129 28.59 42.10 -0.62
N GLU A 130 29.48 41.19 -0.19
CA GLU A 130 30.63 41.54 0.65
C GLU A 130 31.52 42.59 -0.03
N ASP A 131 31.79 42.43 -1.32
CA ASP A 131 32.60 43.35 -2.13
C ASP A 131 31.87 44.70 -2.32
N TYR A 132 30.56 44.69 -2.58
CA TYR A 132 29.75 45.92 -2.71
C TYR A 132 29.71 46.74 -1.41
N LEU A 133 29.69 46.07 -0.26
CA LEU A 133 29.65 46.71 1.06
C LEU A 133 31.05 47.02 1.60
N ALA A 134 32.11 46.90 0.81
CA ALA A 134 33.49 47.06 1.30
C ALA A 134 33.77 48.44 1.91
N GLU A 135 33.15 49.50 1.37
CA GLU A 135 33.30 50.89 1.84
C GLU A 135 32.27 51.28 2.92
N VAL A 136 31.34 50.39 3.26
CA VAL A 136 30.35 50.61 4.32
C VAL A 136 31.01 50.39 5.68
N ALA A 137 30.60 51.17 6.69
CA ALA A 137 31.09 51.00 8.05
C ALA A 137 30.96 49.54 8.50
N ILE A 138 32.00 48.99 9.15
CA ILE A 138 32.12 47.57 9.48
C ILE A 138 30.87 47.04 10.22
N GLU A 139 30.33 47.84 11.14
CA GLU A 139 29.16 47.44 11.93
C GLU A 139 27.88 47.36 11.08
N GLU A 140 27.65 48.35 10.21
CA GLU A 140 26.51 48.36 9.28
C GLU A 140 26.63 47.24 8.24
N ARG A 141 27.83 47.01 7.70
CA ARG A 141 28.11 45.88 6.78
C ARG A 141 27.76 44.54 7.42
N LYS A 142 28.16 44.31 8.68
CA LYS A 142 27.83 43.09 9.41
C LYS A 142 26.33 42.92 9.59
N GLN A 143 25.62 43.99 9.98
CA GLN A 143 24.17 43.95 10.16
C GLN A 143 23.44 43.61 8.84
N ILE A 144 23.84 44.21 7.72
CA ILE A 144 23.26 43.92 6.40
C ILE A 144 23.49 42.46 6.01
N LEU A 145 24.72 41.96 6.12
CA LEU A 145 25.04 40.57 5.77
C LEU A 145 24.27 39.56 6.63
N VAL A 146 24.16 39.82 7.93
CA VAL A 146 23.37 39.00 8.85
C VAL A 146 21.89 39.04 8.47
N GLY A 147 21.33 40.23 8.21
CA GLY A 147 19.93 40.39 7.80
C GLY A 147 19.60 39.63 6.52
N VAL A 148 20.43 39.76 5.48
CA VAL A 148 20.26 39.03 4.21
C VAL A 148 20.35 37.52 4.43
N LYS A 149 21.33 37.05 5.22
CA LYS A 149 21.47 35.63 5.54
C LYS A 149 20.25 35.10 6.29
N LEU A 150 19.72 35.84 7.25
CA LEU A 150 18.51 35.46 8.00
C LEU A 150 17.29 35.34 7.09
N GLU A 151 17.14 36.24 6.12
CA GLU A 151 16.01 36.18 5.17
C GLU A 151 16.08 34.92 4.30
N PHE A 152 17.27 34.53 3.82
CA PHE A 152 17.44 33.25 3.11
C PHE A 152 17.06 32.04 3.96
N HIS A 153 17.50 31.99 5.22
CA HIS A 153 17.12 30.90 6.12
C HIS A 153 15.61 30.86 6.35
N ARG A 154 14.97 32.02 6.51
CA ARG A 154 13.52 32.12 6.69
C ARG A 154 12.77 31.55 5.49
N VAL A 155 13.15 31.94 4.28
CA VAL A 155 12.52 31.47 3.03
C VAL A 155 12.75 29.97 2.83
N LEU A 156 13.96 29.48 3.08
CA LEU A 156 14.28 28.05 2.95
C LEU A 156 13.53 27.20 3.97
N ASN A 157 13.47 27.64 5.23
CA ASN A 157 12.71 26.94 6.26
C ASN A 157 11.20 26.94 5.97
N ALA A 158 10.64 28.05 5.47
CA ALA A 158 9.24 28.12 5.04
C ALA A 158 8.94 27.17 3.87
N ALA A 159 9.94 26.89 3.02
CA ALA A 159 9.88 25.89 1.97
C ALA A 159 10.19 24.45 2.45
N GLY A 160 10.45 24.24 3.75
CA GLY A 160 10.80 22.93 4.31
C GLY A 160 12.23 22.46 4.00
N ILE A 161 13.10 23.35 3.51
CA ILE A 161 14.49 23.05 3.15
C ILE A 161 15.38 23.27 4.36
N LYS A 162 16.05 22.21 4.82
CA LYS A 162 17.01 22.30 5.91
C LYS A 162 18.33 22.91 5.42
N VAL A 163 18.89 23.83 6.19
CA VAL A 163 20.19 24.46 5.90
C VAL A 163 21.25 23.88 6.84
N GLU A 164 22.42 23.57 6.29
CA GLU A 164 23.55 23.06 7.08
C GLU A 164 24.12 24.18 7.98
N ALA A 165 24.50 23.83 9.21
CA ALA A 165 25.16 24.79 10.11
C ALA A 165 26.54 25.18 9.54
N GLU A 166 26.89 26.46 9.65
CA GLU A 166 28.21 27.00 9.25
C GLU A 166 29.34 26.65 10.22
#